data_AF-A0A0J8TJM2-F1
#
_entry.id   AF-A0A0J8TJM2-F1
#
_cell.length_a   1.000
_cell.length_b   1.000
_cell.length_c   1.000
_cell.angle_alpha   90.00
_cell.angle_beta   90.00
_cell.angle_gamma   90.00
#
_symmetry.space_group_name_H-M   'P 1'
#
loop_
_entity.id
_entity.type
_entity.pdbx_description
1 polymer ?
#
loop_
_entity_poly.entity_id
_entity_poly.type
_entity_poly.pdbx_seq_one_letter_code
_entity_poly.pdbx_strand_id
1 'polypeptide(L)'
;MFKSGVARTFGRSAFARPASTILSSTRSAVGNNALRALSARYASTEAGKTGKIHQVIGAVVDVKFDTEQLPAILNALETENGATFG
;
A
#
# COMPACT_ATOMS: atom_id res chain seq x y z
N MET A 1 68.47 -16.62 16.81
CA MET A 1 67.73 -15.72 15.89
C MET A 1 66.25 -15.82 16.20
N PHE A 2 65.71 -14.87 16.96
CA PHE A 2 64.27 -14.75 17.17
C PHE A 2 63.66 -14.07 15.94
N LYS A 3 62.67 -14.69 15.30
CA LYS A 3 61.78 -14.02 14.36
C LYS A 3 60.35 -14.14 14.90
N SER A 4 60.00 -13.17 15.73
CA SER A 4 58.63 -12.80 16.07
C SER A 4 57.85 -12.40 14.82
N GLY A 5 56.53 -12.56 14.84
CA GLY A 5 55.67 -12.10 13.76
C GLY A 5 54.18 -12.32 13.96
N VAL A 6 53.64 -11.87 15.09
CA VAL A 6 52.19 -11.62 15.28
C VAL A 6 51.82 -10.31 14.57
N ALA A 7 50.82 -10.34 13.69
CA ALA A 7 49.83 -9.30 13.37
C ALA A 7 49.03 -9.79 12.14
N ARG A 8 47.73 -10.11 12.13
CA ARG A 8 46.53 -9.45 12.66
C ARG A 8 46.44 -7.97 12.32
N THR A 9 45.98 -7.66 11.11
CA THR A 9 45.22 -6.43 10.83
C THR A 9 44.23 -6.67 9.70
N PHE A 10 42.99 -6.91 10.10
CA PHE A 10 41.79 -6.60 9.33
C PHE A 10 41.81 -5.11 8.96
N GLY A 11 41.50 -4.77 7.71
CA GLY A 11 41.31 -3.39 7.31
C GLY A 11 41.91 -3.05 5.96
N ARG A 12 41.21 -3.41 4.87
CA ARG A 12 41.37 -2.71 3.60
C ARG A 12 40.02 -2.59 2.92
N SER A 13 39.33 -1.52 3.30
CA SER A 13 38.46 -0.68 2.47
C SER A 13 38.07 -1.24 1.09
N ALA A 14 36.79 -1.63 0.97
CA ALA A 14 36.11 -1.95 -0.28
C ALA A 14 35.87 -0.68 -1.14
N PHE A 15 36.93 -0.17 -1.75
CA PHE A 15 36.85 0.77 -2.86
C PHE A 15 37.70 0.26 -4.02
N ALA A 16 37.17 -0.72 -4.75
CA ALA A 16 37.64 -1.08 -6.09
C ALA A 16 36.48 -1.71 -6.88
N ARG A 17 36.07 -1.02 -7.95
CA ARG A 17 34.97 -1.37 -8.87
C ARG A 17 35.26 -2.69 -9.61
N PRO A 18 34.25 -3.50 -9.92
CA PRO A 18 34.28 -4.32 -11.13
C PRO A 18 33.07 -4.08 -12.03
N ALA A 19 33.33 -4.08 -13.34
CA ALA A 19 32.40 -3.87 -14.42
C ALA A 19 31.26 -4.90 -14.44
N SER A 20 30.02 -4.45 -14.53
CA SER A 20 28.85 -5.32 -14.69
C SER A 20 28.56 -5.57 -16.16
N THR A 21 29.31 -6.50 -16.76
CA THR A 21 28.78 -7.27 -17.89
C THR A 21 27.95 -8.41 -17.30
N ILE A 22 26.63 -8.25 -17.24
CA ILE A 22 25.71 -9.39 -17.22
C ILE A 22 24.55 -9.03 -18.15
N LEU A 23 24.58 -9.61 -19.36
CA LEU A 23 23.39 -9.86 -20.13
C LEU A 23 22.50 -10.80 -19.31
N SER A 24 21.36 -10.32 -18.85
CA SER A 24 20.26 -11.17 -18.42
C SER A 24 19.01 -10.76 -19.18
N SER A 25 18.81 -11.45 -20.30
CA SER A 25 17.49 -11.84 -20.77
C SER A 25 16.61 -12.16 -19.56
N THR A 26 15.46 -11.49 -19.45
CA THR A 26 14.17 -12.17 -19.31
C THR A 26 13.03 -11.16 -19.47
N ARG A 27 12.37 -11.27 -20.62
CA ARG A 27 10.92 -11.43 -20.76
C ARG A 27 10.07 -10.67 -19.74
N SER A 28 9.43 -9.60 -20.25
CA SER A 28 8.06 -9.22 -19.92
C SER A 28 7.48 -9.89 -18.67
N ALA A 29 7.75 -9.30 -17.49
CA ALA A 29 6.91 -9.49 -16.31
C ALA A 29 5.68 -8.55 -16.39
N VAL A 30 5.14 -8.35 -17.60
CA VAL A 30 3.88 -7.66 -17.84
C VAL A 30 2.78 -8.69 -17.62
N GLY A 31 2.48 -8.96 -16.36
CA GLY A 31 1.44 -9.92 -16.01
C GLY A 31 1.17 -9.85 -14.51
N ASN A 32 -0.06 -9.52 -14.15
CA ASN A 32 -0.63 -9.50 -12.80
C ASN A 32 -0.20 -8.35 -11.87
N ASN A 33 1.05 -7.89 -11.91
CA ASN A 33 1.51 -6.87 -10.95
C ASN A 33 0.92 -5.47 -11.19
N ALA A 34 0.76 -5.07 -12.46
CA ALA A 34 0.16 -3.79 -12.82
C ALA A 34 -1.34 -3.73 -12.45
N LEU A 35 -2.07 -4.84 -12.61
CA LEU A 35 -3.48 -4.92 -12.24
C LEU A 35 -3.69 -4.89 -10.73
N ARG A 36 -2.78 -5.51 -9.96
CA ARG A 36 -2.80 -5.50 -8.49
C ARG A 36 -2.52 -4.12 -7.89
N ALA A 37 -1.65 -3.34 -8.53
CA ALA A 37 -1.35 -1.97 -8.09
C ALA A 37 -2.53 -1.01 -8.33
N LEU A 38 -3.28 -1.21 -9.42
CA LEU A 38 -4.50 -0.45 -9.70
C LEU A 38 -5.66 -0.87 -8.79
N SER A 39 -5.85 -2.18 -8.59
CA SER A 39 -6.90 -2.69 -7.70
C SER A 39 -6.65 -2.31 -6.24
N ALA A 40 -5.41 -2.29 -5.77
CA ALA A 40 -5.08 -1.86 -4.40
C ALA A 40 -5.45 -0.38 -4.14
N ARG A 41 -5.38 0.50 -5.15
CA ARG A 41 -5.85 1.89 -5.02
C ARG A 41 -7.37 1.99 -4.94
N TYR A 42 -8.08 1.14 -5.69
CA TYR A 42 -9.54 1.07 -5.68
C TYR A 42 -10.12 0.20 -4.55
N ALA A 43 -9.30 -0.63 -3.90
CA ALA A 43 -9.74 -1.45 -2.77
C ALA A 43 -10.21 -0.59 -1.58
N SER A 44 -9.72 0.65 -1.46
CA SER A 44 -10.17 1.60 -0.43
C SER A 44 -11.59 2.13 -0.65
N THR A 45 -12.14 2.01 -1.87
CA THR A 45 -13.54 2.34 -2.17
C THR A 45 -14.52 1.18 -1.94
N GLU A 46 -14.02 -0.05 -1.74
CA GLU A 46 -14.88 -1.23 -1.49
C GLU A 46 -15.15 -1.49 0.01
N ALA A 47 -14.53 -0.69 0.89
CA ALA A 47 -14.60 -0.86 2.33
C ALA A 47 -15.78 -0.09 2.96
N GLY A 48 -16.92 -0.76 3.12
CA GLY A 48 -18.07 -0.28 3.90
C GLY A 48 -19.41 -0.66 3.26
N LYS A 49 -19.97 -1.81 3.65
CA LYS A 49 -21.10 -2.44 2.94
C LYS A 49 -22.42 -1.67 3.00
N THR A 50 -22.69 -0.94 4.09
CA THR A 50 -23.82 -0.01 4.33
C THR A 50 -23.69 0.47 5.78
N GLY A 51 -24.02 1.73 6.06
CA GLY A 51 -24.11 2.28 7.42
C GLY A 51 -25.54 2.72 7.74
N LYS A 52 -25.85 2.92 9.02
CA LYS A 52 -27.14 3.46 9.48
C LYS A 52 -26.94 4.87 10.03
N ILE A 53 -27.90 5.76 9.75
CA ILE A 53 -27.90 7.10 10.33
C ILE A 53 -28.16 6.96 11.83
N HIS A 54 -27.30 7.57 12.65
CA HIS A 54 -27.41 7.55 14.11
C HIS A 54 -27.98 8.86 14.64
N GLN A 55 -27.48 9.98 14.13
CA GLN A 55 -27.91 11.31 14.54
C GLN A 55 -27.85 12.29 13.36
N VAL A 56 -28.77 13.24 13.34
CA VAL A 56 -28.81 14.33 12.37
C VAL A 56 -28.88 15.65 13.12
N ILE A 57 -27.91 16.53 12.88
CA ILE A 57 -27.87 17.89 13.42
C ILE A 57 -27.76 18.87 12.26
N GLY A 58 -28.91 19.30 11.73
CA GLY A 58 -28.95 20.16 10.54
C GLY A 58 -28.29 19.48 9.34
N ALA A 59 -27.23 20.09 8.79
CA ALA A 59 -26.48 19.53 7.66
C ALA A 59 -25.44 18.47 8.05
N VAL A 60 -25.18 18.28 9.35
CA VAL A 60 -24.22 17.29 9.86
C VAL A 60 -24.95 15.98 10.16
N VAL A 61 -24.41 14.88 9.64
CA VAL A 61 -25.02 13.54 9.76
C VAL A 61 -23.98 12.57 10.32
N ASP A 62 -24.29 11.98 11.47
CA ASP A 62 -23.48 10.92 12.07
C ASP A 62 -23.99 9.56 11.55
N VAL A 63 -23.11 8.80 10.89
CA VAL A 63 -23.41 7.47 10.34
C VAL A 63 -22.63 6.41 11.12
N LYS A 64 -23.33 5.41 11.63
CA LYS A 64 -22.75 4.27 12.33
C LYS A 64 -22.61 3.09 11.37
N PHE A 65 -21.41 2.52 11.31
CA PHE A 65 -21.13 1.28 10.59
C PHE A 65 -21.06 0.13 11.59
N ASP A 66 -21.67 -1.01 11.26
CA ASP A 66 -21.66 -2.20 12.12
C ASP A 66 -20.34 -2.97 12.02
N THR A 67 -19.50 -2.66 11.04
CA THR A 67 -18.19 -3.26 10.81
C THR A 67 -17.05 -2.40 11.37
N GLU A 68 -15.95 -3.04 11.78
CA GLU A 68 -14.72 -2.34 12.19
C GLU A 68 -14.03 -1.59 11.03
N GLN A 69 -14.33 -1.99 9.80
CA GLN A 69 -13.87 -1.32 8.60
C GLN A 69 -14.72 -0.07 8.34
N LEU A 70 -14.14 1.10 8.55
CA LEU A 70 -14.74 2.39 8.22
C LEU A 70 -14.34 2.82 6.79
N PRO A 71 -15.23 3.48 6.04
CA PRO A 71 -14.86 4.15 4.80
C PRO A 71 -13.75 5.17 5.03
N ALA A 72 -12.87 5.34 4.05
CA ALA A 72 -11.82 6.34 4.12
C ALA A 72 -12.41 7.76 4.25
N ILE A 73 -11.71 8.65 4.95
CA ILE A 73 -12.10 10.06 5.05
C ILE A 73 -12.14 10.64 3.62
N LEU A 74 -13.15 11.48 3.35
CA LEU A 74 -13.48 12.04 2.02
C LEU A 74 -14.14 11.06 1.03
N ASN A 75 -14.42 9.82 1.41
CA ASN A 75 -15.35 8.99 0.63
C ASN A 75 -16.77 9.55 0.77
N ALA A 76 -17.51 9.61 -0.34
CA ALA A 76 -18.90 9.99 -0.34
C ALA A 76 -19.78 8.86 0.20
N LEU A 77 -20.83 9.23 0.96
CA LEU A 77 -21.88 8.32 1.39
C LEU A 77 -23.17 8.74 0.69
N GLU A 78 -23.81 7.81 0.01
CA GLU A 78 -25.09 8.01 -0.67
C GLU A 78 -26.21 7.31 0.11
N THR A 79 -27.39 7.90 0.09
CA THR A 79 -28.61 7.29 0.67
C THR A 79 -29.69 7.26 -0.38
N GLU A 80 -30.28 6.09 -0.60
CA GLU A 80 -31.50 5.99 -1.41
C GLU A 80 -32.68 6.49 -0.58
N ASN A 81 -33.12 7.71 -0.85
CA ASN A 81 -34.37 8.24 -0.31
C ASN A 81 -35.44 7.96 -1.37
N GLY A 82 -36.48 7.20 -1.03
CA GLY A 82 -37.47 6.65 -1.96
C GLY A 82 -38.33 7.69 -2.70
N ALA A 83 -37.72 8.51 -3.56
CA ALA A 83 -38.38 9.43 -4.45
C ALA A 83 -38.85 8.68 -5.72
N THR A 84 -39.76 7.73 -5.55
CA THR A 84 -40.65 7.34 -6.65
C THR A 84 -41.72 8.42 -6.76
N PHE A 85 -41.50 9.39 -7.65
CA PHE A 85 -42.58 10.25 -8.13
C PHE A 85 -43.43 9.40 -9.10
N GLY A 86 -44.61 8.97 -8.63
CA GLY A 86 -45.65 8.31 -9.39
C GLY A 86 -47.00 8.94 -9.09
#